data_AF-B6RSY1-F1
#
_entry.id   AF-B6RSY1-F1
#
_cell.length_a   1.000
_cell.length_b   1.000
_cell.length_c   1.000
_cell.angle_alpha   90.00
_cell.angle_beta   90.00
_cell.angle_gamma   90.00
#
_symmetry.space_group_name_H-M   'P 1'
#
loop_
_entity.id
_entity.type
_entity.pdbx_description
1 polymer ?
#
loop_
_entity_poly.entity_id
_entity_poly.type
_entity_poly.pdbx_seq_one_letter_code
_entity_poly.pdbx_strand_id
1 'polypeptide(L)'
;GGREAGGLSNLLPGYRHITEAKDREVVEDFWQIPRGRINPQPGLHAWEMILALEQQAVGLLWIAATNPAVSLPDLERVKKALNQSPFTVYQDAYYPTETSAYAHLLLPACQWSEKTGT
;
A
#
# COMPACT_ATOMS: atom_id res chain seq x y z
N GLY A 1 -9.06 -11.00 7.06
CA GLY A 1 -7.87 -10.20 7.40
C GLY A 1 -7.33 -9.53 6.15
N GLY A 2 -6.21 -8.79 6.26
CA GLY A 2 -5.69 -7.98 5.15
C GLY A 2 -5.36 -8.79 3.89
N ARG A 3 -4.90 -10.04 4.04
CA ARG A 3 -4.59 -10.93 2.90
C ARG A 3 -5.85 -11.38 2.16
N GLU A 4 -6.88 -11.80 2.90
CA GLU A 4 -8.17 -12.21 2.34
C GLU A 4 -8.84 -11.08 1.56
N ALA A 5 -8.66 -9.84 2.01
CA ALA A 5 -9.21 -8.65 1.37
C ALA A 5 -8.44 -8.21 0.10
N GLY A 6 -7.32 -8.87 -0.26
CA GLY A 6 -6.50 -8.48 -1.41
C GLY A 6 -5.39 -7.47 -1.09
N GLY A 7 -4.98 -7.34 0.17
CA GLY A 7 -3.93 -6.40 0.60
C GLY A 7 -2.49 -6.82 0.26
N LEU A 8 -2.29 -7.77 -0.66
CA LEU A 8 -0.98 -8.18 -1.16
C LEU A 8 -0.84 -7.77 -2.63
N SER A 9 0.36 -7.38 -3.04
CA SER A 9 0.60 -6.84 -4.39
C SER A 9 0.35 -7.84 -5.53
N ASN A 10 0.21 -9.12 -5.21
CA ASN A 10 -0.01 -10.22 -6.15
C ASN A 10 -1.39 -10.91 -6.01
N LEU A 11 -2.22 -10.52 -5.04
CA LEU A 11 -3.52 -11.14 -4.79
C LEU A 11 -4.68 -10.15 -4.98
N LEU A 12 -5.76 -10.68 -5.52
CA LEU A 12 -7.09 -10.08 -5.50
C LEU A 12 -7.89 -10.63 -4.30
N PRO A 13 -9.02 -9.98 -3.92
CA PRO A 13 -9.85 -10.46 -2.81
C PRO A 13 -10.22 -11.94 -2.94
N GLY A 14 -10.20 -12.66 -1.81
CA GLY A 14 -10.56 -14.08 -1.75
C GLY A 14 -9.47 -15.04 -2.25
N TYR A 15 -8.19 -14.72 -2.03
CA TYR A 15 -7.04 -15.54 -2.45
C TYR A 15 -6.97 -15.80 -3.95
N ARG A 16 -7.50 -14.86 -4.74
CA ARG A 16 -7.45 -14.88 -6.19
C ARG A 16 -6.10 -14.37 -6.66
N HIS A 17 -5.48 -15.03 -7.64
CA HIS A 17 -4.17 -14.65 -8.12
C HIS A 17 -4.28 -13.65 -9.28
N ILE A 18 -3.56 -12.53 -9.20
CA ILE A 18 -3.60 -11.51 -10.25
C ILE A 18 -3.12 -12.04 -11.60
N THR A 19 -2.32 -13.11 -11.63
CA THR A 19 -1.82 -13.75 -12.85
C THR A 19 -2.87 -14.60 -13.56
N GLU A 20 -3.90 -15.08 -12.84
CA GLU A 20 -4.96 -15.93 -13.39
C GLU A 20 -6.05 -15.09 -14.06
N ALA A 21 -6.29 -15.29 -15.36
CA ALA A 21 -7.25 -14.48 -16.12
C ALA A 21 -8.67 -14.58 -15.57
N LYS A 22 -9.10 -15.80 -15.24
CA LYS A 22 -10.43 -16.06 -14.67
C LYS A 22 -10.65 -15.34 -13.34
N ASP A 23 -9.61 -15.26 -12.52
CA ASP A 23 -9.67 -14.58 -11.23
C ASP A 23 -9.84 -13.07 -11.39
N ARG A 24 -9.13 -12.47 -12.35
CA ARG A 24 -9.31 -11.06 -12.72
C ARG A 24 -10.72 -10.81 -13.26
N GLU A 25 -11.21 -11.63 -14.20
CA GLU A 25 -12.53 -11.47 -14.81
C GLU A 25 -13.66 -11.47 -13.75
N VAL A 26 -13.59 -12.36 -12.75
CA VAL A 26 -14.57 -12.40 -11.64
C VAL A 26 -14.62 -11.08 -10.88
N VAL A 27 -13.46 -10.48 -10.61
CA VAL A 27 -13.37 -9.22 -9.87
C VAL A 27 -13.77 -8.03 -10.76
N GLU A 28 -13.37 -8.03 -12.02
CA GLU A 28 -13.74 -7.01 -13.00
C GLU A 28 -15.26 -6.93 -13.21
N ASP A 29 -15.90 -8.10 -13.38
CA ASP A 29 -17.34 -8.22 -13.53
C ASP A 29 -18.05 -7.75 -12.23
N PHE A 30 -17.55 -8.12 -11.05
CA PHE A 30 -18.12 -7.70 -9.76
C PHE A 30 -17.99 -6.19 -9.51
N TRP A 31 -16.84 -5.59 -9.86
CA TRP A 31 -16.59 -4.15 -9.74
C TRP A 31 -17.14 -3.32 -10.91
N GLN A 32 -17.76 -3.97 -11.90
CA GLN A 32 -18.34 -3.32 -13.08
C GLN A 32 -17.31 -2.48 -13.88
N ILE A 33 -16.07 -2.98 -13.97
CA ILE A 33 -15.02 -2.37 -14.80
C ILE A 33 -14.81 -3.19 -16.09
N PRO A 34 -14.31 -2.58 -17.18
CA PRO A 34 -14.06 -3.32 -18.42
C PRO A 34 -13.13 -4.50 -18.19
N ARG A 35 -13.38 -5.62 -18.87
CA ARG A 35 -12.50 -6.79 -18.80
C ARG A 35 -11.09 -6.47 -19.31
N GLY A 36 -10.09 -7.02 -18.65
CA GLY A 36 -8.67 -6.74 -18.90
C GLY A 36 -8.18 -5.40 -18.36
N ARG A 37 -8.98 -4.72 -17.51
CA ARG A 37 -8.58 -3.48 -16.84
C ARG A 37 -7.59 -3.75 -15.70
N ILE A 38 -7.71 -4.87 -15.01
CA ILE A 38 -6.77 -5.30 -13.97
C ILE A 38 -5.50 -5.82 -14.68
N ASN A 39 -4.36 -5.21 -14.36
CA ASN A 39 -3.06 -5.60 -14.91
C ASN A 39 -2.70 -7.02 -14.41
N PRO A 40 -2.32 -7.97 -15.30
CA PRO A 40 -1.92 -9.32 -14.89
C PRO A 40 -0.58 -9.38 -14.13
N GLN A 41 0.20 -8.30 -14.14
CA GLN A 41 1.50 -8.24 -13.47
C GLN A 41 1.33 -7.90 -11.98
N PRO A 42 1.96 -8.68 -11.07
CA PRO A 42 2.06 -8.31 -9.67
C PRO A 42 2.64 -6.90 -9.49
N GLY A 43 2.08 -6.16 -8.55
CA GLY A 43 2.65 -4.88 -8.12
C GLY A 43 3.90 -5.08 -7.26
N LEU A 44 4.60 -3.97 -7.00
CA LEU A 44 5.74 -3.95 -6.10
C LEU A 44 5.33 -4.37 -4.68
N HIS A 45 6.11 -5.23 -4.03
CA HIS A 45 5.94 -5.47 -2.60
C HIS A 45 6.57 -4.35 -1.76
N ALA A 46 6.33 -4.31 -0.45
CA ALA A 46 6.73 -3.20 0.42
C ALA A 46 8.20 -2.79 0.29
N TRP A 47 9.12 -3.77 0.28
CA TRP A 47 10.55 -3.47 0.10
C TRP A 47 10.90 -2.96 -1.31
N GLU A 48 10.30 -3.51 -2.37
CA GLU A 48 10.47 -3.00 -3.74
C GLU A 48 9.95 -1.57 -3.88
N MET A 49 8.88 -1.20 -3.17
CA MET A 49 8.40 0.19 -3.15
C MET A 49 9.48 1.14 -2.61
N ILE A 50 10.18 0.77 -1.54
CA ILE A 50 11.30 1.55 -0.99
C ILE A 50 12.42 1.69 -2.03
N LEU A 51 12.82 0.59 -2.68
CA LEU A 51 13.84 0.63 -3.74
C LEU A 51 13.40 1.46 -4.96
N ALA A 52 12.11 1.45 -5.28
CA ALA A 52 11.55 2.19 -6.40
C ALA A 52 11.45 3.69 -6.12
N LEU A 53 11.28 4.11 -4.86
CA LEU A 53 11.42 5.52 -4.47
C LEU A 53 12.83 6.04 -4.73
N GLU A 54 13.86 5.25 -4.41
CA GLU A 54 15.26 5.63 -4.67
C GLU A 54 15.55 5.83 -6.15
N GLN A 55 14.85 5.06 -7.00
CA GLN A 55 14.95 5.12 -8.45
C GLN A 55 13.96 6.11 -9.08
N GLN A 56 13.18 6.84 -8.27
CA GLN A 56 12.12 7.75 -8.73
C GLN A 56 11.07 7.07 -9.64
N ALA A 57 10.91 5.76 -9.52
CA ALA A 57 9.94 4.96 -10.27
C ALA A 57 8.54 4.98 -9.63
N VAL A 58 8.44 5.37 -8.36
CA VAL A 58 7.16 5.59 -7.65
C VAL A 58 6.95 7.08 -7.44
N GLY A 59 5.92 7.64 -8.07
CA GLY A 59 5.57 9.06 -7.98
C GLY A 59 4.72 9.43 -6.76
N LEU A 60 4.02 8.46 -6.16
CA LEU A 60 3.19 8.66 -4.98
C LEU A 60 3.27 7.41 -4.10
N LEU A 61 3.52 7.62 -2.81
CA LEU A 61 3.49 6.59 -1.80
C LEU A 61 2.36 6.88 -0.79
N TRP A 62 1.45 5.93 -0.59
CA TRP A 62 0.43 6.01 0.46
C TRP A 62 0.67 4.92 1.49
N ILE A 63 1.03 5.35 2.70
CA ILE A 63 1.23 4.49 3.86
C ILE A 63 -0.01 4.58 4.75
N ALA A 64 -0.70 3.46 4.95
CA ALA A 64 -1.89 3.38 5.80
C ALA A 64 -1.65 2.43 6.97
N ALA A 65 -1.85 2.91 8.20
CA ALA A 65 -1.82 2.15 9.44
C ALA A 65 -0.54 1.32 9.68
N THR A 66 0.62 1.86 9.30
CA THR A 66 1.94 1.25 9.56
C THR A 66 3.02 2.31 9.66
N ASN A 67 4.08 2.06 10.43
CA ASN A 67 5.18 2.98 10.69
C ASN A 67 6.51 2.46 10.09
N PRO A 68 6.71 2.53 8.76
CA PRO A 68 7.89 1.98 8.08
C PRO A 68 9.22 2.57 8.54
N ALA A 69 9.24 3.82 9.04
CA ALA A 69 10.43 4.42 9.62
C ALA A 69 10.89 3.76 10.95
N VAL A 70 10.12 2.79 11.45
CA VAL A 70 10.46 1.95 12.61
C VAL A 70 10.40 0.45 12.28
N SER A 71 9.44 0.01 11.46
CA SER A 71 9.12 -1.42 11.29
C SER A 71 9.80 -2.11 10.09
N LEU A 72 10.32 -1.36 9.12
CA LEU A 72 11.03 -1.94 7.97
C LEU A 72 12.52 -2.22 8.29
N PRO A 73 13.14 -3.20 7.62
CA PRO A 73 14.59 -3.42 7.74
C PRO A 73 15.38 -2.26 7.13
N ASP A 74 16.64 -2.11 7.56
CA ASP A 74 17.56 -1.07 7.06
C ASP A 74 16.95 0.35 7.13
N LEU A 75 16.72 0.80 8.37
CA LEU A 75 16.01 2.06 8.63
C LEU A 75 16.68 3.28 8.02
N GLU A 76 18.01 3.31 7.94
CA GLU A 76 18.73 4.43 7.32
C GLU A 76 18.39 4.55 5.83
N ARG A 77 18.35 3.41 5.12
CA ARG A 77 17.93 3.37 3.73
C ARG A 77 16.46 3.73 3.56
N VAL A 78 15.58 3.17 4.40
CA VAL A 78 14.14 3.48 4.36
C VAL A 78 13.89 4.97 4.53
N LYS A 79 14.49 5.60 5.55
CA LYS A 79 14.36 7.05 5.80
C LYS A 79 14.88 7.88 4.63
N LYS A 80 15.99 7.47 4.02
CA LYS A 80 16.53 8.13 2.82
C LYS A 80 15.57 8.04 1.64
N ALA A 81 15.00 6.87 1.39
CA ALA A 81 14.03 6.66 0.33
C ALA A 81 12.72 7.44 0.57
N LEU A 82 12.22 7.47 1.81
CA LEU A 82 11.04 8.26 2.18
C LEU A 82 11.26 9.76 1.93
N ASN A 83 12.45 10.29 2.25
CA ASN A 83 12.83 11.68 1.93
C ASN A 83 12.90 11.97 0.43
N GLN A 84 13.13 10.95 -0.40
CA GLN A 84 13.19 11.09 -1.86
C GLN A 84 11.82 10.92 -2.52
N SER A 85 10.80 10.50 -1.77
CA SER A 85 9.46 10.30 -2.30
C SER A 85 8.90 11.63 -2.84
N PRO A 86 8.42 11.67 -4.10
CA PRO A 86 7.87 12.90 -4.64
C PRO A 86 6.59 13.37 -3.93
N PHE A 87 5.81 12.42 -3.40
CA PHE A 87 4.62 12.71 -2.61
C PHE A 87 4.26 11.52 -1.71
N THR A 88 4.14 11.78 -0.42
CA THR A 88 3.84 10.76 0.60
C THR A 88 2.57 11.14 1.34
N VAL A 89 1.56 10.28 1.25
CA VAL A 89 0.38 10.31 2.12
C VAL A 89 0.62 9.36 3.29
N TYR A 90 0.45 9.87 4.51
CA TYR A 90 0.49 9.04 5.71
C TYR A 90 -0.86 9.11 6.44
N GLN A 91 -1.51 7.95 6.52
CA GLN A 91 -2.82 7.80 7.14
C GLN A 91 -2.71 6.91 8.38
N ASP A 92 -2.90 7.50 9.55
CA ASP A 92 -2.76 6.81 10.83
C ASP A 92 -3.72 7.38 11.88
N ALA A 93 -4.00 6.59 12.92
CA ALA A 93 -4.78 7.02 14.07
C ALA A 93 -3.92 7.74 15.12
N TYR A 94 -2.59 7.57 15.06
CA TYR A 94 -1.65 8.17 15.98
C TYR A 94 -0.84 9.28 15.30
N TYR A 95 -0.64 10.37 16.02
CA TYR A 95 0.24 11.45 15.64
C TYR A 95 0.85 12.10 16.90
N PRO A 96 2.15 12.42 16.92
CA PRO A 96 3.15 12.14 15.87
C PRO A 96 3.65 10.69 15.89
N THR A 97 4.17 10.23 14.75
CA THR A 97 4.97 8.99 14.61
C THR A 97 6.25 9.27 13.83
N GLU A 98 7.23 8.36 13.83
CA GLU A 98 8.48 8.52 13.09
C GLU A 98 8.24 8.66 11.58
N THR A 99 7.29 7.90 11.02
CA THR A 99 6.92 8.01 9.59
C THR A 99 6.26 9.35 9.28
N SER A 100 5.53 9.95 10.22
CA SER A 100 4.86 11.24 10.00
C SER A 100 5.82 12.38 9.65
N ALA A 101 7.10 12.28 10.04
CA ALA A 101 8.13 13.26 9.70
C ALA A 101 8.50 13.30 8.21
N TYR A 102 8.10 12.28 7.43
CA TYR A 102 8.38 12.14 6.00
C TYR A 102 7.13 12.33 5.12
N ALA A 103 5.99 12.67 5.74
CA ALA A 103 4.73 12.81 5.05
C ALA A 103 4.57 14.21 4.45
N HIS A 104 4.01 14.27 3.24
CA HIS A 104 3.58 15.51 2.59
C HIS A 104 2.12 15.83 2.95
N LEU A 105 1.30 14.79 3.19
CA LEU A 105 -0.08 14.89 3.62
C LEU A 105 -0.34 13.90 4.76
N LEU A 106 -0.91 14.40 5.86
CA LEU A 106 -1.38 13.60 6.99
C LEU A 106 -2.90 13.46 6.93
N LEU A 107 -3.40 12.22 7.00
CA LEU A 107 -4.83 11.93 7.04
C LEU A 107 -5.17 11.21 8.37
N PRO A 108 -5.99 11.81 9.25
CA PRO A 108 -6.39 11.12 10.48
C PRO A 108 -7.30 9.93 10.16
N ALA A 109 -7.07 8.81 10.84
CA ALA A 109 -7.93 7.63 10.77
C ALA A 109 -8.53 7.29 12.15
N CYS A 110 -9.71 6.70 12.18
CA CYS A 110 -10.32 6.23 13.42
C CYS A 110 -9.50 5.10 14.05
N GLN A 111 -9.31 5.16 15.38
CA GLN A 111 -8.73 4.08 16.18
C GLN A 111 -9.66 2.85 16.17
N TRP A 112 -9.19 1.70 16.64
CA TRP A 112 -10.00 0.46 16.71
C TRP A 112 -11.34 0.65 17.44
N SER A 113 -11.38 1.33 18.59
CA SER A 113 -12.61 1.52 19.39
C SER A 113 -13.62 2.49 18.77
N GLU A 114 -13.22 3.24 17.75
CA GLU A 114 -14.03 4.29 17.10
C GLU A 114 -14.68 3.79 15.80
N LYS A 115 -14.45 2.52 15.41
CA LYS A 115 -14.96 1.92 14.18
C LYS A 115 -15.60 0.56 14.43
N THR A 116 -16.40 0.12 13.46
CA THR A 116 -17.01 -1.21 13.40
C THR A 116 -16.52 -1.95 12.16
N GLY A 117 -16.59 -3.29 12.17
CA GLY A 117 -16.21 -4.16 11.06
C GLY A 117 -15.48 -5.42 11.53
N THR A 118 -14.94 -6.16 10.56
CA THR A 118 -14.13 -7.38 10.75
C THR A 118 -13.00 -7.44 9.75
#